data_AF-A0A6H1ZJH2-F1
#
_entry.id   AF-A0A6H1ZJH2-F1
#
_cell.length_a   1.000
_cell.length_b   1.000
_cell.length_c   1.000
_cell.angle_alpha   90.00
_cell.angle_beta   90.00
_cell.angle_gamma   90.00
#
_symmetry.space_group_name_H-M   'P 1'
#
loop_
_entity.id
_entity.type
_entity.pdbx_description
1 polymer ?
#
loop_
_entity_poly.entity_id
_entity_poly.type
_entity_poly.pdbx_seq_one_letter_code
_entity_poly.pdbx_strand_id
1 'polypeptide(L)' 'MKKLKRDKVISMTDKGDLVGVYFENEPDNVLEMSPEKADRVIEAYNNDKELK' A
#
# COMPACT_ATOMS: atom_id res chain seq x y z
N MET A 1 8.36 7.25 -12.88
CA MET A 1 7.22 7.64 -12.00
C MET A 1 7.27 6.83 -10.72
N LYS A 2 6.92 7.40 -9.56
CA LYS A 2 6.84 6.65 -8.29
C LYS A 2 5.61 5.74 -8.33
N LYS A 3 5.75 4.43 -8.09
CA LYS A 3 4.64 3.48 -7.91
C LYS A 3 4.49 3.12 -6.42
N LEU A 4 3.26 2.92 -5.97
CA LEU A 4 2.98 2.36 -4.65
C LEU A 4 3.05 0.83 -4.71
N LYS A 5 3.57 0.24 -3.64
CA LYS A 5 3.58 -1.21 -3.37
C LYS A 5 3.06 -1.47 -1.96
N ARG A 6 2.65 -2.72 -1.71
CA ARG A 6 2.43 -3.22 -0.35
C ARG A 6 3.34 -4.39 -0.04
N ASP A 7 3.68 -4.52 1.23
CA ASP A 7 4.34 -5.70 1.76
C ASP A 7 3.32 -6.82 2.06
N LYS A 8 3.82 -7.94 2.57
CA LYS A 8 3.03 -8.98 3.24
C LYS A 8 2.34 -8.42 4.50
N VAL A 9 1.56 -9.27 5.17
CA VAL A 9 0.97 -8.94 6.47
C VAL A 9 2.10 -8.60 7.45
N ILE A 10 2.11 -7.36 7.93
CA ILE A 10 3.13 -6.84 8.86
C ILE A 10 2.66 -6.87 10.31
N SER A 11 1.34 -6.90 10.53
CA SER A 11 0.73 -6.97 11.85
C SER A 11 -0.61 -7.68 11.78
N MET A 12 -0.93 -8.48 12.79
CA MET A 12 -2.23 -9.12 12.96
C MET A 12 -2.89 -8.50 14.18
N THR A 13 -4.09 -7.96 14.00
CA THR A 13 -4.88 -7.37 15.10
C THR A 13 -6.14 -8.19 15.34
N ASP A 14 -6.81 -7.98 16.47
CA ASP A 14 -8.12 -8.60 16.75
C ASP A 14 -9.20 -8.21 15.71
N LYS A 15 -8.93 -7.16 14.92
CA LYS A 15 -9.81 -6.67 13.84
C LYS A 15 -9.40 -7.19 12.46
N GLY A 16 -8.36 -8.02 12.38
CA GLY A 16 -7.82 -8.60 11.15
C GLY A 16 -6.39 -8.15 10.84
N ASP A 17 -5.94 -8.56 9.66
CA ASP A 17 -4.58 -8.34 9.18
C ASP A 17 -4.35 -6.90 8.73
N LEU A 18 -3.13 -6.40 8.96
CA LEU A 18 -2.63 -5.13 8.46
C LEU A 18 -1.43 -5.39 7.55
N VAL A 19 -1.38 -4.64 6.45
CA VAL A 19 -0.29 -4.63 5.48
C VAL A 19 0.34 -3.25 5.45
N GLY A 20 1.65 -3.20 5.18
CA GLY A 20 2.37 -1.95 4.96
C GLY A 20 2.26 -1.51 3.51
N VAL A 21 1.93 -0.24 3.25
CA VAL A 21 1.92 0.37 1.92
C VAL A 21 3.02 1.43 1.85
N TYR A 22 3.85 1.41 0.82
CA TYR A 22 5.00 2.30 0.68
C TYR A 22 5.27 2.65 -0.79
N PHE A 23 6.03 3.71 -1.02
CA PHE A 23 6.52 4.03 -2.36
C PHE A 23 7.73 3.17 -2.70
N GLU A 24 7.80 2.64 -3.92
CA GLU A 24 8.92 1.77 -4.35
C GLU A 24 10.32 2.39 -4.12
N ASN A 25 10.43 3.72 -4.15
CA ASN A 25 11.69 4.45 -3.94
C ASN A 25 11.90 4.95 -2.50
N GLU A 26 10.91 4.78 -1.62
CA GLU A 26 10.95 5.23 -0.22
C GLU A 26 10.35 4.12 0.69
N PRO A 27 11.01 2.95 0.77
CA PRO A 27 10.49 1.79 1.50
C PRO A 27 10.41 2.03 3.01
N ASP A 28 11.16 3.00 3.54
CA ASP A 28 11.14 3.35 4.96
C ASP A 28 9.87 4.13 5.38
N ASN A 29 9.10 4.65 4.42
CA ASN A 29 7.87 5.38 4.68
C ASN A 29 6.65 4.48 4.47
N VAL A 30 6.39 3.65 5.49
CA VAL A 30 5.32 2.65 5.47
C VAL A 30 4.05 3.20 6.13
N LEU A 31 2.94 3.06 5.43
CA LEU A 31 1.59 3.30 5.94
C LEU A 31 0.90 1.97 6.21
N GLU A 32 0.55 1.70 7.46
CA GLU A 32 -0.14 0.46 7.83
C GLU A 32 -1.65 0.60 7.62
N MET A 33 -2.25 -0.36 6.93
CA MET A 33 -3.71 -0.41 6.74
C MET A 33 -4.21 -1.82 6.42
N SER A 34 -5.52 -2.02 6.44
CA SER A 34 -6.14 -3.29 6.03
C SER A 34 -5.83 -3.62 4.55
N PRO A 35 -5.64 -4.90 4.19
CA PRO A 35 -5.36 -5.35 2.82
C PRO A 35 -6.28 -4.73 1.76
N GLU A 36 -7.60 -4.75 1.98
CA GLU A 36 -8.59 -4.22 1.03
C GLU A 36 -8.40 -2.72 0.76
N LYS A 37 -8.06 -1.96 1.80
CA LYS A 37 -7.79 -0.52 1.68
C LYS A 37 -6.48 -0.27 0.96
N ALA A 38 -5.45 -1.07 1.24
CA ALA A 38 -4.16 -0.99 0.57
C ALA A 38 -4.32 -1.21 -0.94
N ASP A 39 -5.02 -2.27 -1.35
CA ASP A 39 -5.23 -2.59 -2.76
C ASP A 39 -5.94 -1.45 -3.50
N ARG A 40 -7.00 -0.88 -2.91
CA ARG A 40 -7.71 0.29 -3.48
C ARG A 40 -6.84 1.53 -3.62
N VAL A 41 -6.00 1.83 -2.63
CA VAL A 41 -5.10 2.99 -2.66
C VAL A 41 -4.01 2.81 -3.72
N ILE A 42 -3.43 1.61 -3.81
CA ILE A 42 -2.41 1.27 -4.81
C ILE A 42 -3.00 1.37 -6.21
N GLU A 43 -4.17 0.78 -6.44
CA GLU A 43 -4.85 0.82 -7.74
C GLU A 43 -5.15 2.27 -8.14
N ALA A 44 -5.78 3.05 -7.25
CA ALA A 44 -6.13 4.44 -7.55
C ALA A 44 -4.90 5.29 -7.87
N TYR A 45 -3.82 5.18 -7.08
CA TYR A 45 -2.62 5.98 -7.27
C TYR A 45 -1.82 5.56 -8.51
N ASN A 46 -1.64 4.26 -8.74
CA ASN A 46 -0.86 3.76 -9.86
C ASN A 46 -1.61 3.97 -11.20
N ASN A 47 -2.94 3.76 -11.23
CA ASN A 47 -3.73 3.97 -12.46
C ASN A 47 -3.84 5.47 -12.83
N ASP A 48 -4.02 6.38 -11.86
CA ASP A 48 -4.05 7.83 -12.14
C ASP A 48 -2.72 8.32 -12.73
N LYS A 49 -1.61 7.67 -12.36
CA LYS A 49 -0.26 7.98 -12.86
C LYS A 49 0.00 7.39 -14.25
N GLU A 50 -0.64 6.30 -14.65
CA GLU A 50 -0.47 5.72 -16.00
C GLU A 50 -1.28 6.47 -17.07
N LEU A 51 -2.27 7.28 -16.67
CA LEU A 51 -3.12 8.09 -17.55
C LEU A 51 -2.62 9.52 -17.80
N LYS A 52 -1.49 9.93 -17.21
CA LYS A 52 -0.90 11.28 -17.34
C LYS A 52 0.48 11.24 -17.96
#